data_AF-A0A4Q2YLA6-F1
#
_entry.id   AF-A0A4Q2YLA6-F1
#
_cell.length_a   1.000
_cell.length_b   1.000
_cell.length_c   1.000
_cell.angle_alpha   90.00
_cell.angle_beta   90.00
_cell.angle_gamma   90.00
#
_symmetry.space_group_name_H-M   'P 1'
#
loop_
_entity.id
_entity.type
_entity.pdbx_description
1 polymer ?
#
loop_
_entity_poly.entity_id
_entity_poly.type
_entity_poly.pdbx_seq_one_letter_code
_entity_poly.pdbx_strand_id
1 'polypeptide(L)'
;MDGLSLISLVWPVLAMLLGGLEISIAMMLLKEEGAGPRLMLAGALAGLLGNISSSAAPFLWEMLGRNDSVWILYSATWALTALGATVFTIGLLLYVLRRRALATRISELEAILASRNRD
;
A
#
# COMPACT_ATOMS: atom_id res chain seq x y z
N MET A 1 -24.60 -18.11 -20.09
CA MET A 1 -23.19 -17.66 -20.09
C MET A 1 -23.24 -16.16 -19.95
N ASP A 2 -23.43 -15.71 -18.71
CA ASP A 2 -23.58 -14.29 -18.42
C ASP A 2 -22.21 -13.63 -18.56
N GLY A 3 -22.18 -12.55 -19.34
CA GLY A 3 -20.94 -11.91 -19.76
C GLY A 3 -20.04 -11.57 -18.59
N LEU A 4 -18.80 -12.07 -18.65
CA LEU A 4 -17.68 -11.47 -17.94
C LEU A 4 -17.68 -9.98 -18.31
N SER A 5 -18.18 -9.14 -17.40
CA SER A 5 -18.23 -7.71 -17.65
C SER A 5 -16.80 -7.20 -17.85
N LEU A 6 -16.59 -6.25 -18.75
CA LEU A 6 -15.28 -5.61 -18.97
C LEU A 6 -14.60 -5.22 -17.64
N ILE A 7 -15.40 -4.85 -16.64
CA ILE A 7 -14.95 -4.50 -15.28
C ILE A 7 -14.23 -5.67 -14.60
N SER A 8 -14.71 -6.91 -14.75
CA SER A 8 -14.09 -8.10 -14.16
C SER A 8 -12.70 -8.42 -14.72
N LEU A 9 -12.41 -7.93 -15.93
CA LEU A 9 -11.13 -8.16 -16.62
C LEU A 9 -10.16 -6.98 -16.43
N VAL A 10 -10.70 -5.76 -16.40
CA VAL A 10 -9.94 -4.52 -16.24
C VAL A 10 -9.52 -4.28 -14.79
N TRP A 11 -10.38 -4.60 -13.82
CA TRP A 11 -10.12 -4.34 -12.41
C TRP A 11 -8.87 -5.06 -11.87
N PRO A 12 -8.66 -6.37 -12.11
CA PRO A 12 -7.42 -7.06 -11.72
C PRO A 12 -6.16 -6.38 -12.25
N VAL A 13 -6.18 -5.97 -13.52
CA VAL A 13 -5.03 -5.32 -14.16
C VAL A 13 -4.75 -3.96 -13.51
N LEU A 14 -5.79 -3.15 -13.27
CA LEU A 14 -5.65 -1.87 -12.57
C LEU A 14 -5.13 -2.05 -11.14
N ALA A 15 -5.62 -3.06 -10.43
CA ALA A 15 -5.19 -3.35 -9.07
C ALA A 15 -3.72 -3.79 -9.01
N MET A 16 -3.27 -4.61 -9.97
CA MET A 16 -1.86 -4.99 -10.09
C MET A 16 -0.97 -3.79 -10.45
N LEU A 17 -1.42 -2.92 -11.36
CA LEU A 17 -0.70 -1.68 -11.70
C LEU A 17 -0.58 -0.76 -10.49
N LEU A 18 -1.65 -0.58 -9.73
CA LEU A 18 -1.65 0.22 -8.50
C LEU A 18 -0.68 -0.36 -7.46
N GLY A 19 -0.75 -1.67 -7.20
CA GLY A 19 0.18 -2.33 -6.26
C GLY A 19 1.63 -2.24 -6.71
N GLY A 20 1.91 -2.38 -8.02
CA GLY A 20 3.26 -2.18 -8.57
C GLY A 20 3.78 -0.75 -8.39
N LEU A 21 2.89 0.24 -8.53
CA LEU A 21 3.20 1.65 -8.30
C LEU A 21 3.46 1.95 -6.82
N GLU A 22 2.63 1.41 -5.91
CA GLU A 22 2.84 1.50 -4.46
C GLU A 22 4.18 0.89 -4.03
N ILE A 23 4.53 -0.29 -4.55
CA ILE A 23 5.83 -0.93 -4.31
C ILE A 23 6.97 -0.04 -4.83
N SER A 24 6.83 0.51 -6.04
CA SER A 24 7.85 1.37 -6.64
C SER A 24 8.09 2.63 -5.80
N ILE A 25 7.01 3.28 -5.33
CA ILE A 25 7.10 4.43 -4.42
C ILE A 25 7.78 4.01 -3.11
N ALA A 26 7.37 2.90 -2.51
CA ALA A 26 7.97 2.42 -1.27
C ALA A 26 9.47 2.12 -1.44
N MET A 27 9.88 1.51 -2.56
CA MET A 27 11.29 1.25 -2.87
C MET A 27 12.10 2.53 -3.09
N MET A 28 11.53 3.54 -3.74
CA MET A 28 12.19 4.85 -3.86
C MET A 28 12.40 5.50 -2.50
N LEU A 29 11.40 5.40 -1.62
CA LEU A 29 11.42 5.97 -0.28
C LEU A 29 12.21 5.13 0.73
N LEU A 30 12.54 3.86 0.46
CA LEU A 30 13.36 3.02 1.35
C LEU A 30 14.77 3.57 1.60
N LYS A 31 15.26 4.43 0.71
CA LYS A 31 16.52 5.16 0.89
C LYS A 31 16.42 6.20 2.01
N GLU A 32 15.21 6.66 2.32
CA GLU A 32 14.94 7.53 3.46
C GLU A 32 14.91 6.68 4.72
N GLU A 33 15.61 7.12 5.76
CA GLU A 33 15.56 6.40 7.03
C GLU A 33 14.15 6.42 7.62
N GLY A 34 13.78 5.36 8.36
CA GLY A 34 12.58 5.33 9.20
C GLY A 34 11.66 4.14 8.97
N ALA A 35 10.70 3.99 9.89
CA ALA A 35 9.71 2.92 9.85
C ALA A 35 8.66 3.12 8.74
N GLY A 36 8.39 4.37 8.33
CA GLY A 36 7.35 4.72 7.34
C GLY A 36 7.52 3.99 6.01
N PRO A 37 8.64 4.19 5.27
CA PRO A 37 8.85 3.52 3.99
C PRO A 37 8.85 1.98 4.06
N ARG A 38 9.32 1.40 5.17
CA ARG A 38 9.28 -0.06 5.39
C ARG A 38 7.85 -0.57 5.57
N LEU A 39 7.04 0.16 6.33
CA LEU A 39 5.61 -0.15 6.48
C LEU A 39 4.86 0.05 5.15
N MET A 40 5.20 1.08 4.37
CA MET A 40 4.66 1.25 3.02
C MET A 40 4.95 0.02 2.17
N LEU A 41 6.19 -0.46 2.13
CA LEU A 41 6.53 -1.65 1.34
C LEU A 41 5.75 -2.89 1.80
N ALA A 42 5.69 -3.12 3.12
CA ALA A 42 4.96 -4.27 3.68
C ALA A 42 3.46 -4.20 3.33
N GLY A 43 2.85 -3.03 3.44
CA GLY A 43 1.46 -2.79 3.08
C GLY A 43 1.20 -3.01 1.58
N ALA A 44 2.06 -2.45 0.71
CA ALA A 44 1.95 -2.62 -0.74
C ALA A 44 2.06 -4.09 -1.16
N LEU A 45 2.99 -4.84 -0.56
CA LEU A 45 3.16 -6.27 -0.83
C LEU A 45 1.93 -7.08 -0.36
N ALA A 46 1.43 -6.82 0.85
CA ALA A 46 0.22 -7.48 1.35
C ALA A 46 -1.00 -7.15 0.47
N GLY A 47 -1.14 -5.90 0.06
CA GLY A 47 -2.20 -5.43 -0.83
C GLY A 47 -2.14 -6.10 -2.20
N LEU A 48 -0.95 -6.20 -2.79
CA LEU A 48 -0.75 -6.88 -4.07
C LEU A 48 -1.08 -8.37 -3.98
N LEU A 49 -0.62 -9.07 -2.93
CA LEU A 49 -0.94 -10.48 -2.72
C LEU A 49 -2.45 -10.71 -2.58
N GLY A 50 -3.14 -9.82 -1.86
CA GLY A 50 -4.60 -9.85 -1.75
C GLY A 50 -5.30 -9.71 -3.11
N ASN A 51 -4.87 -8.74 -3.92
CA ASN A 51 -5.43 -8.49 -5.26
C ASN A 51 -5.15 -9.62 -6.27
N ILE A 52 -3.96 -10.22 -6.24
CA ILE A 52 -3.64 -11.39 -7.06
C ILE A 52 -4.55 -12.56 -6.66
N SER A 53 -4.71 -12.78 -5.36
CA SER A 53 -5.51 -13.89 -4.84
C SER A 53 -7.00 -13.72 -5.12
N SER A 54 -7.54 -12.49 -5.05
CA SER A 54 -8.94 -12.22 -5.37
C SER A 54 -9.25 -12.45 -6.86
N SER A 55 -8.28 -12.24 -7.74
CA SER A 55 -8.39 -12.50 -9.17
C SER A 55 -8.41 -14.00 -9.51
N ALA A 56 -7.78 -14.83 -8.67
CA ALA A 56 -7.79 -16.29 -8.80
C ALA A 56 -9.05 -16.93 -8.17
N ALA A 57 -9.76 -16.22 -7.30
CA ALA A 57 -10.90 -16.76 -6.56
C ALA A 57 -12.09 -17.22 -7.44
N PRO A 58 -12.47 -16.54 -8.54
CA PRO A 58 -13.54 -17.03 -9.42
C PRO A 58 -13.20 -18.35 -10.08
N PHE A 59 -11.94 -18.53 -10.49
CA PHE A 59 -11.45 -19.79 -11.07
C PHE A 59 -11.48 -20.92 -10.03
N LEU A 60 -11.03 -20.65 -8.80
CA LEU A 60 -11.12 -21.61 -7.70
C LEU A 60 -12.58 -21.95 -7.35
N TRP A 61 -13.48 -20.98 -7.39
CA TRP A 61 -14.92 -21.17 -7.15
C TRP A 61 -15.58 -22.08 -8.18
N GLU A 62 -15.16 -21.96 -9.45
CA GLU A 62 -15.64 -22.82 -10.52
C GLU A 62 -15.03 -24.23 -10.45
N MET A 63 -13.74 -24.34 -10.13
CA MET A 63 -13.00 -25.61 -10.14
C MET A 63 -13.22 -26.48 -8.89
N LEU A 64 -13.39 -25.88 -7.71
CA LEU A 64 -13.59 -26.59 -6.44
C LEU A 64 -15.08 -26.75 -6.06
N GLY A 65 -15.98 -26.20 -6.88
CA GLY A 65 -17.41 -26.14 -6.61
C GLY A 65 -17.78 -25.07 -5.59
N ARG A 66 -19.09 -24.78 -5.50
CA ARG A 66 -19.66 -23.76 -4.60
C ARG A 66 -19.65 -24.25 -3.14
N ASN A 67 -18.47 -24.28 -2.55
CA ASN A 67 -18.27 -24.68 -1.16
C ASN A 67 -17.99 -23.45 -0.28
N ASP A 68 -18.47 -23.45 0.95
CA ASP A 68 -18.33 -22.33 1.90
C ASP A 68 -16.87 -21.92 2.13
N SER A 69 -15.95 -22.89 2.00
CA SER A 69 -14.51 -22.68 2.12
C SER A 69 -13.95 -21.68 1.08
N VAL A 70 -14.49 -21.66 -0.14
CA VAL A 70 -14.03 -20.72 -1.17
C VAL A 70 -14.50 -19.29 -0.86
N TRP A 71 -15.67 -19.15 -0.22
CA TRP A 71 -16.20 -17.85 0.20
C TRP A 71 -15.37 -17.23 1.32
N ILE A 72 -14.95 -18.07 2.27
CA ILE A 72 -14.04 -17.67 3.35
C ILE A 72 -12.70 -17.22 2.77
N LEU A 73 -12.15 -17.98 1.81
CA LEU A 73 -10.92 -17.62 1.10
C LEU A 73 -11.05 -16.27 0.38
N TYR A 74 -12.13 -16.07 -0.37
CA TYR A 74 -12.43 -14.80 -1.03
C TYR A 74 -12.45 -13.65 -0.01
N SER A 75 -13.22 -13.79 1.06
CA SER A 75 -13.32 -12.77 2.13
C SER A 75 -11.96 -12.46 2.77
N ALA A 76 -11.13 -13.48 3.00
CA ALA A 76 -9.78 -13.31 3.53
C ALA A 76 -8.86 -12.53 2.57
N THR A 77 -8.95 -12.77 1.25
CA THR A 77 -8.15 -12.01 0.26
C THR A 77 -8.54 -10.54 0.19
N TRP A 78 -9.83 -10.22 0.32
CA TRP A 78 -10.30 -8.84 0.41
C TRP A 78 -9.83 -8.16 1.70
N ALA A 79 -9.93 -8.87 2.84
CA ALA A 79 -9.41 -8.37 4.10
C ALA A 79 -7.90 -8.10 4.04
N LEU A 80 -7.13 -8.99 3.41
CA LEU A 80 -5.70 -8.82 3.20
C LEU A 80 -5.39 -7.60 2.31
N THR A 81 -6.18 -7.40 1.26
CA THR A 81 -6.07 -6.23 0.37
C THR A 81 -6.29 -4.93 1.15
N ALA A 82 -7.38 -4.88 1.93
CA ALA A 82 -7.73 -3.72 2.74
C ALA A 82 -6.69 -3.45 3.84
N LEU A 83 -6.20 -4.50 4.51
CA LEU A 83 -5.11 -4.39 5.48
C LEU A 83 -3.84 -3.85 4.83
N GLY A 84 -3.47 -4.36 3.67
CA GLY A 84 -2.32 -3.88 2.91
C GLY A 84 -2.39 -2.38 2.61
N ALA A 85 -3.51 -1.92 2.06
CA ALA A 85 -3.75 -0.51 1.78
C ALA A 85 -3.72 0.37 3.05
N THR A 86 -4.27 -0.15 4.16
CA THR A 86 -4.27 0.57 5.45
C THR A 86 -2.86 0.70 6.00
N VAL A 87 -2.08 -0.38 6.00
CA VAL A 87 -0.68 -0.38 6.44
C VAL A 87 0.17 0.53 5.55
N PHE A 88 -0.07 0.52 4.23
CA PHE A 88 0.59 1.43 3.29
C PHE A 88 0.31 2.88 3.67
N THR A 89 -0.95 3.22 3.90
CA THR A 89 -1.39 4.57 4.27
C THR A 89 -0.79 5.02 5.60
N ILE A 90 -0.74 4.15 6.60
CA ILE A 90 -0.07 4.42 7.88
C ILE A 90 1.42 4.71 7.66
N GLY A 91 2.10 3.88 6.85
CA GLY A 91 3.50 4.09 6.51
C GLY A 91 3.74 5.44 5.83
N LEU A 92 2.86 5.83 4.90
CA LEU A 92 2.91 7.12 4.21
C LEU A 92 2.70 8.29 5.18
N LEU A 93 1.73 8.20 6.09
CA LEU A 93 1.49 9.21 7.11
C LEU A 93 2.69 9.39 8.03
N LEU A 94 3.30 8.30 8.50
CA LEU A 94 4.51 8.35 9.32
C LEU A 94 5.68 9.00 8.57
N TYR A 95 5.85 8.66 7.29
CA TYR A 95 6.85 9.29 6.44
C TYR A 95 6.63 10.81 6.32
N VAL A 96 5.40 11.25 6.02
CA VAL A 96 5.06 12.67 5.88
C VAL A 96 5.23 13.42 7.19
N LEU A 97 4.80 12.86 8.32
CA LEU A 97 4.94 13.48 9.64
C LEU A 97 6.41 13.64 10.03
N ARG A 98 7.24 12.61 9.81
CA ARG A 98 8.68 12.69 10.06
C ARG A 98 9.31 13.80 9.21
N ARG A 99 8.97 13.86 7.92
CA ARG A 99 9.51 14.87 7.00
C ARG A 99 9.13 16.29 7.42
N ARG A 100 7.89 16.50 7.88
CA ARG A 100 7.44 17.78 8.44
C ARG A 100 8.21 18.16 9.70
N ALA A 101 8.36 17.23 10.64
CA ALA A 101 9.11 17.48 11.88
C ALA A 101 10.56 17.87 11.60
N LEU A 102 11.23 17.20 10.65
CA LEU A 102 12.60 17.54 10.24
C LEU A 102 12.67 18.94 9.62
N ALA A 103 11.73 19.30 8.74
CA ALA A 103 11.69 20.64 8.14
C ALA A 103 11.51 21.75 9.20
N THR A 104 10.63 21.55 10.18
CA THR A 104 10.46 22.49 11.30
C THR A 104 11.76 22.65 12.09
N ARG A 105 12.43 21.54 12.43
CA ARG A 105 13.71 21.59 13.14
C ARG A 105 14.80 22.32 12.38
N ILE A 106 14.88 22.14 11.06
CA ILE A 106 15.83 22.88 10.22
C ILE A 106 15.55 24.38 10.28
N SER A 107 14.28 24.79 10.14
CA SER A 107 13.91 26.21 10.23
C SER A 107 14.20 26.84 11.60
N GLU A 108 14.03 26.08 12.68
CA GLU A 108 14.40 26.51 14.04
C GLU A 108 15.92 26.70 14.16
N LEU A 109 16.71 25.78 13.62
CA LEU A 109 18.18 25.86 13.63
C LEU A 109 18.70 27.03 12.80
N GLU A 110 18.11 27.28 11.62
CA GLU A 110 18.45 28.43 10.78
C GLU A 110 18.16 29.76 11.49
N ALA A 111 17.04 29.86 12.21
CA ALA A 111 16.69 31.04 13.00
C ALA A 111 17.70 31.30 14.13
N ILE A 112 18.13 30.25 14.85
CA ILE A 112 19.13 30.35 15.93
C ILE A 112 20.50 30.76 15.37
N LEU A 113 20.90 30.20 14.22
CA LEU A 113 22.17 30.57 13.58
C LEU A 113 22.14 32.03 13.11
N ALA A 114 21.02 32.48 12.55
CA ALA A 114 20.86 33.86 12.10
C ALA A 114 20.87 34.86 13.27
N SER A 115 20.29 34.51 14.43
CA SER A 115 20.37 35.36 15.63
C SER A 115 21.80 35.41 16.19
N ARG A 116 22.52 34.29 16.18
CA ARG A 116 23.89 34.22 16.71
C ARG A 116 24.93 34.95 15.85
N ASN A 117 24.71 35.07 14.54
CA ASN A 117 25.60 35.78 13.62
C ASN A 117 25.44 37.32 13.66
N ARG A 118 24.48 37.84 14.42
CA ARG A 118 24.23 39.28 14.60
C ARG A 118 24.91 39.87 15.84
N ASP A 119 25.41 39.02 16.73
CA ASP A 119 26.20 39.38 17.90
C ASP A 119 27.71 39.21 17.60
#